data_AF-A0A2W7QG30-F1
#
_entry.id   AF-A0A2W7QG30-F1
#
_cell.length_a   1.000
_cell.length_b   1.000
_cell.length_c   1.000
_cell.angle_alpha   90.00
_cell.angle_beta   90.00
_cell.angle_gamma   90.00
#
_symmetry.space_group_name_H-M   'P 1'
#
loop_
_entity.id
_entity.type
_entity.pdbx_description
1 polymer ?
#
loop_
_entity_poly.entity_id
_entity_poly.type
_entity_poly.pdbx_seq_one_letter_code
_entity_poly.pdbx_strand_id
1 'polypeptide(L)'
;MQRRNFLKFIQLGGVGLYLNPNISFTAPQIRRNDTDTNRIPLQVLGQSAEISEDLRIAFDWPYYVMNPEDTVLLKPTNVPQVNYIFLRVTVALEMWAEARLLISIPNQEGTELGFVDIRNSSVLVPYQLQIDSKHIEQINKFGLQMTLESPNKFGFFDQIPSLAGNQLFTPHLLSSSSEKGTVDDFLNCFMSLSSIQAFGWREGTVLDGLWQLYSRKGEERAIEAINAHFDLFFDEEQNLHYENSRNVPRDNEIDGIESTIPYATLARINPSHPILKTVIQAWDEYSEPNGMVTDGTTLTAEGCYTVAYPMAVIGKSTNNPALQKRALEQLKHRFPLIEGGNLNLRYNTSNQTYTFKNWARGGAWTLLGFVRTMAELKDEMQDQEVINKFKEGVDYAIAMQQENGLWNGFMNSENAPDTSGSAGISAAILIGVREGFLPESYRKYAEKCWKELPNFLTPDGLLLGVSQDNRGGLALQEGNYRVIAQMGMGLMAQLYAELP
;
A
#
# COMPACT_ATOMS: atom_id res chain seq x y z
N MET A 1 31.79 12.48 20.57
CA MET A 1 32.41 12.81 21.88
C MET A 1 31.28 13.25 22.80
N GLN A 2 31.03 12.78 24.02
CA GLN A 2 31.75 11.97 25.01
C GLN A 2 30.76 10.98 25.66
N ARG A 3 31.21 9.75 25.91
CA ARG A 3 30.55 8.76 26.77
C ARG A 3 30.72 9.16 28.25
N ARG A 4 29.70 8.94 29.08
CA ARG A 4 29.88 8.87 30.54
C ARG A 4 29.43 7.52 31.06
N ASN A 5 30.42 6.82 31.61
CA ASN A 5 30.32 5.59 32.38
C ASN A 5 29.57 5.82 33.68
N PHE A 6 28.79 4.85 34.12
CA PHE A 6 28.60 4.61 35.55
C PHE A 6 28.53 3.10 35.82
N LEU A 7 29.54 2.59 36.54
CA LEU A 7 29.56 1.28 37.16
C LEU A 7 30.06 1.49 38.59
N LYS A 8 29.27 0.97 39.55
CA LYS A 8 29.66 0.22 40.76
C LYS A 8 28.76 0.57 41.93
N PHE A 9 28.00 -0.42 42.40
CA PHE A 9 28.13 -0.89 43.78
C PHE A 9 27.80 -2.39 43.79
N ILE A 10 28.79 -3.20 44.19
CA ILE A 10 28.67 -4.62 44.52
C ILE A 10 28.65 -4.69 46.05
N GLN A 11 27.69 -5.41 46.62
CA GLN A 11 27.84 -6.05 47.93
C GLN A 11 27.72 -7.56 47.76
N LEU A 12 28.75 -8.25 48.23
CA LEU A 12 28.93 -9.69 48.27
C LEU A 12 28.11 -10.32 49.41
N GLY A 13 27.55 -11.50 49.16
CA GLY A 13 27.22 -12.45 50.22
C GLY A 13 26.21 -13.51 49.81
N GLY A 14 26.67 -14.69 49.40
CA GLY A 14 25.82 -15.88 49.31
C GLY A 14 26.27 -16.89 48.27
N VAL A 15 27.22 -17.75 48.63
CA VAL A 15 27.66 -18.91 47.84
C VAL A 15 26.53 -19.94 47.79
N GLY A 16 26.07 -20.26 46.59
CA GLY A 16 25.17 -21.39 46.30
C GLY A 16 25.46 -21.94 44.91
N LEU A 17 26.35 -22.93 44.86
CA LEU A 17 26.55 -23.78 43.69
C LEU A 17 25.26 -24.54 43.38
N TYR A 18 24.79 -24.51 42.13
CA TYR A 18 24.71 -25.70 41.25
C TYR A 18 23.71 -25.50 40.09
N LEU A 19 24.19 -25.85 38.90
CA LEU A 19 23.46 -26.31 37.70
C LEU A 19 22.82 -25.24 36.80
N ASN A 20 23.64 -24.81 35.83
CA ASN A 20 23.20 -24.38 34.51
C ASN A 20 22.57 -25.57 33.75
N PRO A 21 21.32 -25.48 33.28
CA PRO A 21 20.99 -26.00 31.98
C PRO A 21 21.25 -24.89 30.96
N ASN A 22 22.23 -25.12 30.09
CA ASN A 22 22.31 -24.44 28.80
C ASN A 22 21.02 -24.77 28.03
N ILE A 23 19.98 -23.98 28.23
CA ILE A 23 18.87 -23.91 27.28
C ILE A 23 19.39 -23.01 26.17
N SER A 24 20.10 -23.65 25.24
CA SER A 24 20.25 -23.10 23.91
C SER A 24 18.83 -22.89 23.39
N PHE A 25 18.39 -21.63 23.36
CA PHE A 25 17.30 -21.23 22.49
C PHE A 25 17.82 -21.45 21.08
N THR A 26 17.65 -22.67 20.58
CA THR A 26 17.57 -22.90 19.15
C THR A 26 16.38 -22.09 18.70
N ALA A 27 16.65 -20.92 18.10
CA ALA A 27 15.69 -20.23 17.27
C ALA A 27 14.99 -21.30 16.42
N PRO A 28 13.65 -21.27 16.30
CA PRO A 28 12.98 -22.20 15.42
C PRO A 28 13.66 -22.04 14.07
N GLN A 29 14.31 -23.12 13.61
CA GLN A 29 14.80 -23.20 12.25
C GLN A 29 13.57 -23.00 11.39
N ILE A 30 13.41 -21.76 10.92
CA ILE A 30 12.56 -21.42 9.79
C ILE A 30 12.87 -22.51 8.78
N ARG A 31 11.85 -23.29 8.42
CA ARG A 31 11.92 -24.07 7.19
C ARG A 31 12.24 -23.03 6.11
N ARG A 32 13.50 -22.97 5.69
CA ARG A 32 13.87 -22.37 4.41
C ARG A 32 13.03 -23.15 3.41
N ASN A 33 11.87 -22.62 3.03
CA ASN A 33 11.40 -22.89 1.70
C ASN A 33 12.54 -22.38 0.82
N ASP A 34 13.17 -23.27 0.07
CA ASP A 34 14.00 -22.92 -1.09
C ASP A 34 13.10 -22.13 -2.04
N THR A 35 12.87 -20.86 -1.75
CA THR A 35 12.40 -19.93 -2.75
C THR A 35 13.64 -19.64 -3.59
N ASP A 36 13.69 -20.22 -4.79
CA ASP A 36 14.69 -19.89 -5.83
C ASP A 36 14.68 -18.39 -6.20
N THR A 37 13.82 -17.59 -5.58
CA THR A 37 13.69 -16.15 -5.72
C THR A 37 14.79 -15.41 -4.96
N ASN A 38 15.65 -14.68 -5.68
CA ASN A 38 16.70 -13.86 -5.08
C ASN A 38 16.69 -12.44 -5.67
N ARG A 39 16.78 -11.43 -4.80
CA ARG A 39 17.01 -10.03 -5.19
C ARG A 39 18.53 -9.79 -5.28
N ILE A 40 19.01 -9.49 -6.47
CA ILE A 40 20.43 -9.23 -6.76
C ILE A 40 20.60 -7.71 -6.89
N PRO A 41 21.21 -7.04 -5.90
CA PRO A 41 21.37 -5.59 -5.94
C PRO A 41 22.17 -5.14 -7.18
N LEU A 42 21.77 -3.99 -7.72
CA LEU A 42 22.48 -3.32 -8.81
C LEU A 42 23.19 -2.09 -8.26
N GLN A 43 24.50 -2.03 -8.47
CA GLN A 43 25.27 -0.82 -8.21
C GLN A 43 24.94 0.23 -9.28
N VAL A 44 24.49 1.40 -8.86
CA VAL A 44 24.24 2.54 -9.72
C VAL A 44 25.54 3.30 -9.95
N LEU A 45 25.94 3.47 -11.21
CA LEU A 45 27.15 4.18 -11.60
C LEU A 45 26.78 5.43 -12.42
N GLY A 46 26.96 6.59 -11.81
CA GLY A 46 26.68 7.89 -12.40
C GLY A 46 26.71 8.99 -11.36
N GLN A 47 26.40 10.22 -11.78
CA GLN A 47 26.21 11.35 -10.88
C GLN A 47 24.71 11.69 -10.82
N SER A 48 24.13 11.63 -9.63
CA SER A 48 22.74 12.05 -9.41
C SER A 48 22.60 13.54 -9.63
N ALA A 49 21.50 13.95 -10.26
CA ALA A 49 21.06 15.34 -10.23
C ALA A 49 20.56 15.75 -8.83
N GLU A 50 20.60 17.05 -8.56
CA GLU A 50 20.02 17.64 -7.35
C GLU A 50 18.49 17.81 -7.51
N ILE A 51 17.81 17.73 -6.36
CA ILE A 51 16.40 18.11 -6.20
C ILE A 51 16.32 19.48 -5.53
N SER A 52 15.14 20.09 -5.57
CA SER A 52 14.93 21.38 -4.91
C SER A 52 15.01 21.22 -3.37
N GLU A 53 15.59 22.20 -2.68
CA GLU A 53 15.85 22.17 -1.24
C GLU A 53 14.59 22.11 -0.37
N ASP A 54 13.42 22.44 -0.93
CA ASP A 54 12.11 22.37 -0.28
C ASP A 54 11.46 20.97 -0.34
N LEU A 55 12.06 20.04 -1.10
CA LEU A 55 11.56 18.68 -1.23
C LEU A 55 12.33 17.71 -0.33
N ARG A 56 11.63 16.77 0.29
CA ARG A 56 12.21 15.66 1.07
C ARG A 56 11.90 14.32 0.41
N ILE A 57 12.89 13.44 0.40
CA ILE A 57 12.70 12.06 -0.01
C ILE A 57 12.22 11.27 1.20
N ALA A 58 11.27 10.36 0.98
CA ALA A 58 10.72 9.54 2.04
C ALA A 58 11.84 8.93 2.89
N PHE A 59 11.76 9.17 4.20
CA PHE A 59 12.67 8.63 5.22
C PHE A 59 14.13 9.06 5.08
N ASP A 60 14.41 10.12 4.31
CA ASP A 60 15.76 10.56 3.94
C ASP A 60 16.62 9.43 3.33
N TRP A 61 15.96 8.47 2.65
CA TRP A 61 16.66 7.35 2.04
C TRP A 61 17.50 7.80 0.82
N PRO A 62 18.66 7.17 0.58
CA PRO A 62 19.49 7.46 -0.59
C PRO A 62 18.73 7.27 -1.90
N TYR A 63 18.94 8.20 -2.83
CA TYR A 63 18.24 8.26 -4.11
C TYR A 63 19.17 8.69 -5.24
N TYR A 64 18.73 8.45 -6.47
CA TYR A 64 19.36 8.90 -7.69
C TYR A 64 18.33 9.59 -8.58
N VAL A 65 18.70 10.74 -9.16
CA VAL A 65 17.85 11.51 -10.08
C VAL A 65 18.50 11.62 -11.43
N MET A 66 17.75 11.25 -12.46
CA MET A 66 18.09 11.39 -13.86
C MET A 66 17.43 12.65 -14.43
N ASN A 67 18.20 13.48 -15.14
CA ASN A 67 17.69 14.51 -16.04
C ASN A 67 17.20 13.89 -17.36
N PRO A 68 16.39 14.62 -18.14
CA PRO A 68 16.03 14.19 -19.49
C PRO A 68 17.25 13.79 -20.31
N GLU A 69 17.17 12.66 -21.01
CA GLU A 69 18.24 12.06 -21.82
C GLU A 69 19.44 11.51 -21.03
N ASP A 70 19.43 11.59 -19.69
CA ASP A 70 20.49 10.98 -18.89
C ASP A 70 20.51 9.46 -19.07
N THR A 71 21.70 8.91 -18.93
CA THR A 71 21.97 7.48 -18.99
C THR A 71 22.77 7.05 -17.77
N VAL A 72 22.35 5.97 -17.13
CA VAL A 72 23.00 5.41 -15.94
C VAL A 72 23.34 3.93 -16.15
N LEU A 73 24.49 3.50 -15.64
CA LEU A 73 24.93 2.11 -15.72
C LEU A 73 24.63 1.39 -14.39
N LEU A 74 23.90 0.29 -14.48
CA LEU A 74 23.50 -0.57 -13.37
C LEU A 74 24.32 -1.87 -13.42
N LYS A 75 25.17 -2.12 -12.43
CA LYS A 75 26.03 -3.32 -12.39
C LYS A 75 25.60 -4.32 -11.33
N PRO A 76 25.26 -5.57 -11.71
CA PRO A 76 25.02 -6.63 -10.74
C PRO A 76 26.35 -7.16 -10.17
N THR A 77 26.30 -7.82 -9.01
CA THR A 77 27.45 -8.58 -8.48
C THR A 77 27.68 -9.86 -9.28
N ASN A 78 26.67 -10.74 -9.32
CA ASN A 78 26.62 -11.94 -10.14
C ASN A 78 25.17 -12.43 -10.24
N VAL A 79 24.69 -12.63 -11.45
CA VAL A 79 23.35 -13.14 -11.74
C VAL A 79 23.45 -14.63 -12.06
N PRO A 80 22.80 -15.51 -11.29
CA PRO A 80 22.77 -16.94 -11.58
C PRO A 80 21.94 -17.22 -12.83
N GLN A 81 22.21 -18.35 -13.48
CA GLN A 81 21.36 -18.83 -14.57
C GLN A 81 20.03 -19.33 -14.01
N VAL A 82 18.94 -18.71 -14.45
CA VAL A 82 17.57 -18.99 -14.01
C VAL A 82 16.60 -18.80 -15.19
N ASN A 83 15.37 -19.27 -15.04
CA ASN A 83 14.35 -19.16 -16.09
C ASN A 83 13.84 -17.74 -16.25
N TYR A 84 13.64 -17.02 -15.13
CA TYR A 84 13.02 -15.71 -15.11
C TYR A 84 13.91 -14.69 -14.39
N ILE A 85 14.13 -13.55 -15.04
CA ILE A 85 14.78 -12.39 -14.45
C ILE A 85 13.92 -11.13 -14.68
N PHE A 86 13.82 -10.29 -13.66
CA PHE A 86 13.09 -9.03 -13.74
C PHE A 86 13.97 -7.90 -13.22
N LEU A 87 14.19 -6.86 -14.02
CA LEU A 87 14.73 -5.61 -13.51
C LEU A 87 13.66 -4.90 -12.71
N ARG A 88 14.00 -4.42 -11.51
CA ARG A 88 13.14 -3.56 -10.70
C ARG A 88 13.79 -2.26 -10.33
N VAL A 89 12.99 -1.20 -10.38
CA VAL A 89 13.35 0.16 -9.99
C VAL A 89 12.15 0.73 -9.23
N THR A 90 12.41 1.36 -8.08
CA THR A 90 11.34 1.95 -7.26
C THR A 90 11.46 3.45 -7.25
N VAL A 91 10.34 4.12 -7.47
CA VAL A 91 10.21 5.57 -7.50
C VAL A 91 10.53 6.18 -6.14
N ALA A 92 11.46 7.14 -6.11
CA ALA A 92 11.83 7.92 -4.92
C ALA A 92 11.29 9.37 -4.95
N LEU A 93 10.98 9.88 -6.14
CA LEU A 93 10.35 11.19 -6.35
C LEU A 93 8.93 11.03 -6.85
N GLU A 94 8.00 11.70 -6.21
CA GLU A 94 6.60 11.70 -6.60
C GLU A 94 6.43 12.32 -7.99
N MET A 95 5.60 11.68 -8.82
CA MET A 95 5.45 12.04 -10.23
C MET A 95 4.01 12.47 -10.56
N TRP A 96 3.91 13.57 -11.30
CA TRP A 96 2.69 14.08 -11.96
C TRP A 96 2.85 14.10 -13.48
N ALA A 97 3.77 13.27 -13.97
CA ALA A 97 4.15 13.17 -15.37
C ALA A 97 4.41 11.70 -15.73
N GLU A 98 4.72 11.48 -16.99
CA GLU A 98 5.15 10.19 -17.52
C GLU A 98 6.68 10.16 -17.63
N ALA A 99 7.25 8.99 -17.33
CA ALA A 99 8.64 8.65 -17.58
C ALA A 99 8.73 7.30 -18.30
N ARG A 100 9.67 7.22 -19.25
CA ARG A 100 10.01 6.00 -19.97
C ARG A 100 11.49 5.72 -19.77
N LEU A 101 11.80 4.56 -19.20
CA LEU A 101 13.18 4.11 -18.98
C LEU A 101 13.51 3.04 -20.01
N LEU A 102 14.29 3.38 -21.03
CA LEU A 102 14.83 2.42 -21.98
C LEU A 102 15.94 1.60 -21.30
N ILE A 103 15.84 0.28 -21.38
CA ILE A 103 16.81 -0.65 -20.80
C ILE A 103 17.55 -1.35 -21.93
N SER A 104 18.87 -1.29 -21.91
CA SER A 104 19.74 -1.92 -22.90
C SER A 104 21.00 -2.52 -22.27
N ILE A 105 21.73 -3.30 -23.05
CA ILE A 105 23.06 -3.80 -22.70
C ILE A 105 24.08 -2.95 -23.48
N PRO A 106 25.05 -2.30 -22.80
CA PRO A 106 26.04 -1.46 -23.46
C PRO A 106 27.17 -2.29 -24.10
N ASN A 107 26.80 -3.29 -24.90
CA ASN A 107 27.71 -4.05 -25.75
C ASN A 107 27.95 -3.28 -27.07
N GLN A 108 28.73 -3.84 -28.00
CA GLN A 108 29.05 -3.16 -29.27
C GLN A 108 27.82 -2.89 -30.15
N GLU A 109 26.75 -3.65 -29.98
CA GLU A 109 25.51 -3.54 -30.76
C GLU A 109 24.45 -2.67 -30.07
N GLY A 110 24.61 -2.36 -28.78
CA GLY A 110 23.60 -1.65 -27.98
C GLY A 110 22.29 -2.44 -27.85
N THR A 111 22.34 -3.70 -27.41
CA THR A 111 21.15 -4.57 -27.37
C THR A 111 20.04 -4.02 -26.47
N GLU A 112 18.95 -3.55 -27.05
CA GLU A 112 17.75 -3.13 -26.33
C GLU A 112 17.00 -4.33 -25.74
N LEU A 113 16.60 -4.22 -24.48
CA LEU A 113 15.87 -5.24 -23.73
C LEU A 113 14.39 -4.89 -23.54
N GLY A 114 14.04 -3.62 -23.62
CA GLY A 114 12.67 -3.12 -23.44
C GLY A 114 12.65 -1.79 -22.71
N PHE A 115 11.48 -1.40 -22.21
CA PHE A 115 11.33 -0.17 -21.44
C PHE A 115 10.41 -0.36 -20.24
N VAL A 116 10.64 0.46 -19.20
CA VAL A 116 9.72 0.62 -18.07
C VAL A 116 8.88 1.87 -18.32
N ASP A 117 7.56 1.70 -18.39
CA ASP A 117 6.58 2.79 -18.52
C ASP A 117 6.05 3.17 -17.15
N ILE A 118 6.25 4.43 -16.76
CA ILE A 118 5.92 4.95 -15.43
C ILE A 118 5.07 6.20 -15.62
N ARG A 119 3.81 6.14 -15.20
CA ARG A 119 2.88 7.26 -15.36
C ARG A 119 2.32 7.68 -14.02
N ASN A 120 2.47 8.95 -13.66
CA ASN A 120 1.79 9.54 -12.52
C ASN A 120 2.03 8.76 -11.20
N SER A 121 3.27 8.30 -11.01
CA SER A 121 3.61 7.42 -9.90
C SER A 121 3.75 8.15 -8.57
N SER A 122 3.42 7.40 -7.54
CA SER A 122 3.76 7.65 -6.16
C SER A 122 5.18 7.22 -5.81
N VAL A 123 5.78 7.81 -4.77
CA VAL A 123 6.99 7.26 -4.13
C VAL A 123 6.74 5.86 -3.57
N LEU A 124 7.81 5.08 -3.40
CA LEU A 124 7.82 3.69 -2.90
C LEU A 124 7.09 2.67 -3.78
N VAL A 125 6.67 3.06 -4.98
CA VAL A 125 6.05 2.16 -5.96
C VAL A 125 7.14 1.51 -6.83
N PRO A 126 7.26 0.17 -6.80
CA PRO A 126 8.19 -0.55 -7.67
C PRO A 126 7.60 -0.75 -9.06
N TYR A 127 8.44 -0.61 -10.08
CA TYR A 127 8.15 -0.98 -11.45
C TYR A 127 9.09 -2.09 -11.91
N GLN A 128 8.64 -2.91 -12.85
CA GLN A 128 9.44 -4.03 -13.34
C GLN A 128 9.44 -4.15 -14.86
N LEU A 129 10.56 -4.65 -15.38
CA LEU A 129 10.71 -5.14 -16.75
C LEU A 129 11.18 -6.59 -16.68
N GLN A 130 10.44 -7.51 -17.28
CA GLN A 130 10.90 -8.88 -17.48
C GLN A 130 11.95 -8.90 -18.59
N ILE A 131 13.09 -9.52 -18.31
CA ILE A 131 14.20 -9.66 -19.26
C ILE A 131 14.32 -11.13 -19.64
N ASP A 132 14.55 -11.40 -20.93
CA ASP A 132 14.81 -12.76 -21.41
C ASP A 132 16.13 -13.28 -20.81
N SER A 133 16.07 -14.45 -20.17
CA SER A 133 17.21 -15.05 -19.44
C SER A 133 18.41 -15.37 -20.34
N LYS A 134 18.24 -15.44 -21.66
CA LYS A 134 19.37 -15.56 -22.60
C LYS A 134 20.38 -14.41 -22.48
N HIS A 135 19.96 -13.27 -21.93
CA HIS A 135 20.81 -12.09 -21.75
C HIS A 135 21.65 -12.12 -20.47
N ILE A 136 21.46 -13.09 -19.56
CA ILE A 136 22.15 -13.14 -18.26
C ILE A 136 23.68 -13.06 -18.38
N GLU A 137 24.29 -13.80 -19.32
CA GLU A 137 25.75 -13.77 -19.50
C GLU A 137 26.25 -12.37 -19.88
N GLN A 138 25.53 -11.70 -20.77
CA GLN A 138 25.88 -10.35 -21.20
C GLN A 138 25.64 -9.32 -20.09
N ILE A 139 24.57 -9.48 -19.31
CA ILE A 139 24.27 -8.63 -18.14
C ILE A 139 25.38 -8.76 -17.09
N ASN A 140 25.86 -9.97 -16.80
CA ASN A 140 26.99 -10.19 -15.90
C ASN A 140 28.29 -9.52 -16.40
N LYS A 141 28.49 -9.50 -17.72
CA LYS A 141 29.71 -8.95 -18.34
C LYS A 141 29.69 -7.42 -18.46
N PHE A 142 28.57 -6.85 -18.88
CA PHE A 142 28.47 -5.44 -19.27
C PHE A 142 27.61 -4.60 -18.32
N GLY A 143 26.75 -5.22 -17.52
CA GLY A 143 25.69 -4.53 -16.76
C GLY A 143 24.48 -4.19 -17.63
N LEU A 144 23.62 -3.33 -17.09
CA LEU A 144 22.43 -2.78 -17.75
C LEU A 144 22.58 -1.27 -17.86
N GLN A 145 22.33 -0.74 -19.04
CA GLN A 145 22.21 0.69 -19.27
C GLN A 145 20.72 1.08 -19.16
N MET A 146 20.43 2.11 -18.38
CA MET A 146 19.10 2.68 -18.24
C MET A 146 19.13 4.14 -18.72
N THR A 147 18.33 4.45 -19.73
CA THR A 147 18.25 5.79 -20.35
C THR A 147 16.86 6.38 -20.14
N LEU A 148 16.78 7.63 -19.70
CA LEU A 148 15.52 8.33 -19.50
C LEU A 148 15.05 9.00 -20.79
N GLU A 149 14.08 8.40 -21.46
CA GLU A 149 13.46 8.91 -22.70
C GLU A 149 12.23 9.76 -22.38
N SER A 150 12.39 10.81 -21.57
CA SER A 150 11.27 11.65 -21.14
C SER A 150 11.70 13.08 -20.81
N PRO A 151 10.83 14.08 -21.01
CA PRO A 151 11.18 15.48 -20.80
C PRO A 151 11.24 15.90 -19.33
N ASN A 152 10.85 15.02 -18.40
CA ASN A 152 10.84 15.29 -16.96
C ASN A 152 11.91 14.47 -16.26
N LYS A 153 12.43 14.99 -15.14
CA LYS A 153 13.33 14.23 -14.27
C LYS A 153 12.65 12.95 -13.75
N PHE A 154 13.46 11.93 -13.49
CA PHE A 154 13.01 10.69 -12.85
C PHE A 154 13.91 10.38 -11.65
N GLY A 155 13.30 10.13 -10.48
CA GLY A 155 14.02 9.77 -9.26
C GLY A 155 13.69 8.36 -8.78
N PHE A 156 14.72 7.59 -8.44
CA PHE A 156 14.59 6.25 -7.88
C PHE A 156 15.50 6.06 -6.66
N PHE A 157 15.17 5.13 -5.76
CA PHE A 157 16.02 4.85 -4.60
C PHE A 157 17.34 4.23 -5.06
N ASP A 158 18.48 4.60 -4.49
CA ASP A 158 19.79 4.13 -4.96
C ASP A 158 20.29 2.96 -4.10
N GLN A 159 20.42 3.21 -2.79
CA GLN A 159 21.01 2.28 -1.84
C GLN A 159 20.20 2.23 -0.54
N ILE A 160 20.31 1.11 0.17
CA ILE A 160 19.60 0.91 1.44
C ILE A 160 20.37 1.69 2.52
N PRO A 161 19.71 2.57 3.29
CA PRO A 161 20.30 3.02 4.55
C PRO A 161 20.45 1.82 5.49
N SER A 162 21.53 1.78 6.27
CA SER A 162 21.86 0.64 7.14
C SER A 162 20.73 0.16 8.08
N LEU A 163 19.77 1.03 8.36
CA LEU A 163 18.62 0.80 9.24
C LEU A 163 17.45 0.04 8.57
N ALA A 164 17.31 0.07 7.24
CA ALA A 164 16.11 -0.44 6.56
C ALA A 164 16.22 -1.91 6.11
N GLY A 165 17.43 -2.43 5.86
CA GLY A 165 17.72 -3.84 5.53
C GLY A 165 16.99 -4.44 4.31
N ASN A 166 16.14 -3.68 3.62
CA ASN A 166 15.20 -4.18 2.62
C ASN A 166 15.63 -3.81 1.19
N GLN A 167 15.98 -4.82 0.41
CA GLN A 167 16.43 -4.68 -0.98
C GLN A 167 15.31 -4.42 -2.00
N LEU A 168 14.04 -4.43 -1.60
CA LEU A 168 12.93 -4.22 -2.54
C LEU A 168 13.03 -2.87 -3.25
N PHE A 169 13.37 -1.82 -2.51
CA PHE A 169 13.27 -0.45 -2.99
C PHE A 169 14.47 -0.04 -3.85
N THR A 170 15.64 -0.63 -3.61
CA THR A 170 16.83 -0.38 -4.41
C THR A 170 16.77 -1.12 -5.76
N PRO A 171 17.39 -0.58 -6.83
CA PRO A 171 17.56 -1.25 -8.11
C PRO A 171 18.11 -2.65 -7.93
N HIS A 172 17.39 -3.64 -8.44
CA HIS A 172 17.80 -5.03 -8.35
C HIS A 172 17.31 -5.84 -9.54
N LEU A 173 17.98 -6.96 -9.78
CA LEU A 173 17.45 -8.04 -10.59
C LEU A 173 16.79 -9.06 -9.67
N LEU A 174 15.50 -9.29 -9.85
CA LEU A 174 14.80 -10.41 -9.25
C LEU A 174 15.03 -11.64 -10.13
N SER A 175 15.77 -12.62 -9.62
CA SER A 175 15.95 -13.93 -10.25
C SER A 175 14.98 -14.93 -9.65
N SER A 176 14.39 -15.80 -10.47
CA SER A 176 13.43 -16.81 -10.02
C SER A 176 13.35 -18.00 -10.98
N SER A 177 13.04 -19.20 -10.46
CA SER A 177 12.72 -20.38 -11.26
C SER A 177 11.27 -20.39 -11.79
N SER A 178 10.38 -19.61 -11.19
CA SER A 178 8.96 -19.42 -11.56
C SER A 178 8.66 -17.98 -11.99
N GLU A 179 7.75 -17.82 -12.93
CA GLU A 179 7.24 -16.51 -13.36
C GLU A 179 6.35 -15.84 -12.31
N LYS A 180 5.64 -16.66 -11.53
CA LYS A 180 4.63 -16.23 -10.55
C LYS A 180 4.99 -16.70 -9.16
N GLY A 181 4.58 -15.93 -8.17
CA GLY A 181 4.72 -16.28 -6.76
C GLY A 181 3.50 -17.00 -6.20
N THR A 182 3.57 -17.25 -4.90
CA THR A 182 2.55 -17.92 -4.11
C THR A 182 1.95 -17.00 -3.06
N VAL A 183 0.86 -17.44 -2.42
CA VAL A 183 0.27 -16.72 -1.27
C VAL A 183 1.26 -16.63 -0.11
N ASP A 184 2.14 -17.62 0.07
CA ASP A 184 3.19 -17.58 1.10
C ASP A 184 4.24 -16.50 0.78
N ASP A 185 4.63 -16.34 -0.49
CA ASP A 185 5.52 -15.25 -0.91
C ASP A 185 4.87 -13.90 -0.64
N PHE A 186 3.56 -13.76 -0.94
CA PHE A 186 2.77 -12.58 -0.62
C PHE A 186 2.76 -12.27 0.87
N LEU A 187 2.44 -13.25 1.72
CA LEU A 187 2.40 -13.06 3.18
C LEU A 187 3.78 -12.70 3.72
N ASN A 188 4.84 -13.31 3.19
CA ASN A 188 6.20 -13.00 3.56
C ASN A 188 6.62 -11.58 3.19
N CYS A 189 6.26 -11.14 1.99
CA CYS A 189 6.53 -9.80 1.52
C CYS A 189 5.69 -8.76 2.29
N PHE A 190 4.40 -9.02 2.45
CA PHE A 190 3.45 -8.07 3.00
C PHE A 190 3.68 -7.82 4.51
N MET A 191 3.94 -8.87 5.29
CA MET A 191 4.28 -8.76 6.73
C MET A 191 5.76 -8.43 6.95
N SER A 192 6.27 -7.44 6.23
CA SER A 192 7.62 -6.89 6.36
C SER A 192 7.63 -5.44 5.87
N LEU A 193 8.75 -4.72 6.07
CA LEU A 193 8.96 -3.39 5.49
C LEU A 193 8.83 -3.32 3.96
N SER A 194 8.71 -4.45 3.23
CA SER A 194 8.47 -4.42 1.78
C SER A 194 7.08 -3.88 1.42
N SER A 195 6.14 -3.85 2.36
CA SER A 195 4.79 -3.33 2.11
C SER A 195 4.64 -1.83 2.33
N ILE A 196 5.64 -1.13 2.87
CA ILE A 196 5.58 0.31 3.19
C ILE A 196 5.21 1.14 1.95
N GLN A 197 4.32 2.12 2.14
CA GLN A 197 4.02 3.15 1.15
C GLN A 197 4.07 4.55 1.78
N ALA A 198 3.92 5.59 0.94
CA ALA A 198 3.78 6.95 1.42
C ALA A 198 2.62 7.08 2.41
N PHE A 199 2.86 7.84 3.48
CA PHE A 199 1.86 8.07 4.52
C PHE A 199 0.56 8.68 3.95
N GLY A 200 -0.57 8.27 4.50
CA GLY A 200 -1.91 8.64 4.05
C GLY A 200 -2.73 7.44 3.57
N TRP A 201 -3.61 7.62 2.58
CA TRP A 201 -4.54 6.55 2.15
C TRP A 201 -3.84 5.26 1.70
N ARG A 202 -2.67 5.41 1.07
CA ARG A 202 -1.82 4.30 0.61
C ARG A 202 -1.35 3.45 1.78
N GLU A 203 -0.57 4.05 2.67
CA GLU A 203 -0.04 3.38 3.85
C GLU A 203 -1.14 2.89 4.80
N GLY A 204 -2.21 3.66 5.00
CA GLY A 204 -3.28 3.22 5.89
C GLY A 204 -4.04 2.00 5.37
N THR A 205 -4.07 1.75 4.06
CA THR A 205 -4.60 0.49 3.50
C THR A 205 -3.68 -0.69 3.82
N VAL A 206 -2.36 -0.48 3.79
CA VAL A 206 -1.35 -1.47 4.19
C VAL A 206 -1.48 -1.78 5.68
N LEU A 207 -1.48 -0.75 6.53
CA LEU A 207 -1.64 -0.87 7.98
C LEU A 207 -2.96 -1.53 8.37
N ASP A 208 -4.06 -1.26 7.68
CA ASP A 208 -5.34 -1.94 7.95
C ASP A 208 -5.26 -3.42 7.57
N GLY A 209 -4.64 -3.75 6.41
CA GLY A 209 -4.38 -5.13 6.01
C GLY A 209 -3.54 -5.90 7.02
N LEU A 210 -2.42 -5.32 7.48
CA LEU A 210 -1.57 -5.89 8.54
C LEU A 210 -2.36 -6.08 9.84
N TRP A 211 -3.16 -5.08 10.23
CA TRP A 211 -3.98 -5.18 11.44
C TRP A 211 -5.00 -6.33 11.33
N GLN A 212 -5.58 -6.57 10.16
CA GLN A 212 -6.50 -7.70 9.98
C GLN A 212 -5.77 -9.04 10.11
N LEU A 213 -4.58 -9.19 9.53
CA LEU A 213 -3.80 -10.42 9.67
C LEU A 213 -3.48 -10.69 11.15
N TYR A 214 -3.05 -9.67 11.89
CA TYR A 214 -2.82 -9.79 13.33
C TYR A 214 -4.11 -10.13 14.09
N SER A 215 -5.14 -9.29 14.00
CA SER A 215 -6.35 -9.40 14.84
C SER A 215 -7.27 -10.58 14.48
N ARG A 216 -7.24 -11.06 13.23
CA ARG A 216 -8.13 -12.13 12.74
C ARG A 216 -7.42 -13.48 12.63
N LYS A 217 -6.14 -13.48 12.26
CA LYS A 217 -5.37 -14.71 12.02
C LYS A 217 -4.29 -14.97 13.08
N GLY A 218 -4.02 -14.01 13.98
CA GLY A 218 -3.00 -14.15 15.02
C GLY A 218 -1.57 -14.08 14.48
N GLU A 219 -1.38 -13.44 13.32
CA GLU A 219 -0.06 -13.32 12.68
C GLU A 219 0.79 -12.27 13.40
N GLU A 220 1.65 -12.71 14.33
CA GLU A 220 2.54 -11.82 15.11
C GLU A 220 3.49 -10.99 14.22
N ARG A 221 3.92 -11.55 13.09
CA ARG A 221 4.74 -10.82 12.11
C ARG A 221 4.03 -9.58 11.56
N ALA A 222 2.70 -9.57 11.54
CA ALA A 222 1.96 -8.41 11.07
C ALA A 222 2.00 -7.25 12.07
N ILE A 223 1.96 -7.50 13.38
CA ILE A 223 2.13 -6.43 14.40
C ILE A 223 3.59 -5.96 14.47
N GLU A 224 4.56 -6.85 14.27
CA GLU A 224 5.97 -6.48 14.10
C GLU A 224 6.16 -5.54 12.90
N ALA A 225 5.53 -5.85 11.76
CA ALA A 225 5.56 -4.99 10.57
C ALA A 225 4.87 -3.65 10.81
N ILE A 226 3.72 -3.60 11.49
CA ILE A 226 3.04 -2.33 11.85
C ILE A 226 3.99 -1.43 12.65
N ASN A 227 4.65 -1.98 13.66
CA ASN A 227 5.58 -1.21 14.48
C ASN A 227 6.77 -0.71 13.65
N ALA A 228 7.37 -1.58 12.82
CA ALA A 228 8.46 -1.21 11.94
C ALA A 228 8.07 -0.11 10.93
N HIS A 229 6.83 -0.12 10.45
CA HIS A 229 6.30 0.95 9.59
C HIS A 229 6.15 2.26 10.36
N PHE A 230 5.56 2.23 11.55
CA PHE A 230 5.42 3.44 12.36
C PHE A 230 6.75 4.01 12.84
N ASP A 231 7.75 3.18 13.12
CA ASP A 231 9.12 3.62 13.46
C ASP A 231 9.80 4.41 12.32
N LEU A 232 9.32 4.31 11.08
CA LEU A 232 9.79 5.13 9.96
C LEU A 232 9.10 6.51 9.88
N PHE A 233 7.88 6.63 10.41
CA PHE A 233 7.08 7.86 10.34
C PHE A 233 7.06 8.64 11.65
N PHE A 234 7.29 7.99 12.79
CA PHE A 234 7.28 8.61 14.11
C PHE A 234 8.66 8.51 14.75
N ASP A 235 9.19 9.64 15.23
CA ASP A 235 10.43 9.64 15.98
C ASP A 235 10.24 9.23 17.45
N GLU A 236 11.34 9.18 18.22
CA GLU A 236 11.32 8.82 19.65
C GLU A 236 10.45 9.77 20.51
N GLU A 237 10.21 10.99 20.02
CA GLU A 237 9.37 12.01 20.65
C GLU A 237 7.91 11.97 20.17
N GLN A 238 7.57 10.99 19.32
CA GLN A 238 6.25 10.80 18.70
C GLN A 238 5.86 11.91 17.70
N ASN A 239 6.83 12.66 17.17
CA ASN A 239 6.58 13.58 16.08
C ASN A 239 6.42 12.79 14.77
N LEU A 240 5.41 13.16 13.98
CA LEU A 240 5.14 12.60 12.68
C LEU A 240 6.01 13.28 11.61
N HIS A 241 6.69 12.48 10.79
CA HIS A 241 7.50 12.91 9.65
C HIS A 241 7.00 12.22 8.38
N TYR A 242 6.48 12.99 7.42
CA TYR A 242 6.09 12.47 6.10
C TYR A 242 5.98 13.60 5.09
N GLU A 243 5.81 13.23 3.82
CA GLU A 243 5.65 14.16 2.71
C GLU A 243 4.29 13.98 2.03
N ASN A 244 3.78 15.07 1.47
CA ASN A 244 2.60 15.01 0.64
C ASN A 244 2.88 14.42 -0.76
N SER A 245 1.85 14.38 -1.61
CA SER A 245 1.93 13.94 -3.00
C SER A 245 2.72 14.90 -3.92
N ARG A 246 3.67 15.66 -3.40
CA ARG A 246 4.63 16.50 -4.13
C ARG A 246 6.02 16.49 -3.47
N ASN A 247 6.30 15.54 -2.58
CA ASN A 247 7.53 15.50 -1.76
C ASN A 247 7.71 16.71 -0.81
N VAL A 248 6.65 17.48 -0.53
CA VAL A 248 6.74 18.59 0.43
C VAL A 248 6.49 18.04 1.84
N PRO A 249 7.39 18.27 2.81
CA PRO A 249 7.21 17.85 4.20
C PRO A 249 5.92 18.37 4.83
N ARG A 250 5.28 17.52 5.64
CA ARG A 250 4.03 17.77 6.37
C ARG A 250 4.13 17.34 7.83
N ASP A 251 5.26 17.67 8.45
CA ASP A 251 5.59 17.18 9.79
C ASP A 251 4.55 17.64 10.82
N ASN A 252 4.01 16.69 11.58
CA ASN A 252 2.94 16.89 12.56
C ASN A 252 1.63 17.53 12.01
N GLU A 253 1.44 17.53 10.69
CA GLU A 253 0.25 18.07 10.02
C GLU A 253 -0.63 16.96 9.42
N ILE A 254 -1.91 17.26 9.19
CA ILE A 254 -2.84 16.40 8.44
C ILE A 254 -3.03 16.98 7.05
N ASP A 255 -2.46 16.34 6.02
CA ASP A 255 -2.54 16.80 4.62
C ASP A 255 -3.83 16.28 3.96
N GLY A 256 -4.96 16.88 4.32
CA GLY A 256 -6.26 16.60 3.71
C GLY A 256 -6.95 15.32 4.20
N ILE A 257 -8.20 15.15 3.77
CA ILE A 257 -9.11 14.10 4.27
C ILE A 257 -8.69 12.67 3.89
N GLU A 258 -7.81 12.52 2.89
CA GLU A 258 -7.31 11.22 2.45
C GLU A 258 -6.14 10.72 3.31
N SER A 259 -5.57 11.57 4.16
CA SER A 259 -4.43 11.21 4.99
C SER A 259 -4.79 10.49 6.30
N THR A 260 -6.09 10.32 6.62
CA THR A 260 -6.50 10.00 7.99
C THR A 260 -6.69 8.51 8.35
N ILE A 261 -6.62 7.60 7.38
CA ILE A 261 -6.77 6.16 7.65
C ILE A 261 -5.61 5.48 8.42
N PRO A 262 -4.32 5.83 8.26
CA PRO A 262 -3.24 5.27 9.09
C PRO A 262 -3.51 5.36 10.59
N TYR A 263 -4.19 6.43 11.02
CA TYR A 263 -4.51 6.68 12.41
C TYR A 263 -5.55 5.72 13.00
N ALA A 264 -6.30 4.99 12.18
CA ALA A 264 -7.14 3.89 12.65
C ALA A 264 -6.28 2.81 13.33
N THR A 265 -5.25 2.34 12.64
CA THR A 265 -4.33 1.34 13.21
C THR A 265 -3.53 1.93 14.37
N LEU A 266 -3.08 3.19 14.27
CA LEU A 266 -2.38 3.85 15.39
C LEU A 266 -3.25 3.91 16.65
N ALA A 267 -4.53 4.27 16.53
CA ALA A 267 -5.44 4.35 17.67
C ALA A 267 -5.71 3.00 18.32
N ARG A 268 -5.61 1.89 17.57
CA ARG A 268 -5.74 0.53 18.13
C ARG A 268 -4.53 0.12 18.95
N ILE A 269 -3.32 0.52 18.55
CA ILE A 269 -2.08 0.18 19.26
C ILE A 269 -1.74 1.18 20.38
N ASN A 270 -2.07 2.46 20.18
CA ASN A 270 -1.77 3.54 21.10
C ASN A 270 -2.91 4.59 21.09
N PRO A 271 -4.03 4.31 21.79
CA PRO A 271 -5.19 5.20 21.82
C PRO A 271 -4.92 6.55 22.50
N SER A 272 -3.79 6.69 23.19
CA SER A 272 -3.38 7.94 23.86
C SER A 272 -2.36 8.75 23.04
N HIS A 273 -2.03 8.34 21.81
CA HIS A 273 -1.05 9.03 20.98
C HIS A 273 -1.45 10.50 20.74
N PRO A 274 -0.55 11.48 20.96
CA PRO A 274 -0.90 12.90 20.90
C PRO A 274 -1.43 13.34 19.54
N ILE A 275 -0.90 12.79 18.44
CA ILE A 275 -1.34 13.09 17.06
C ILE A 275 -2.85 12.87 16.83
N LEU A 276 -3.50 11.98 17.59
CA LEU A 276 -4.94 11.71 17.43
C LEU A 276 -5.79 12.95 17.73
N LYS A 277 -5.31 13.86 18.60
CA LYS A 277 -5.97 15.15 18.84
C LYS A 277 -5.86 16.05 17.62
N THR A 278 -4.71 16.07 16.96
CA THR A 278 -4.48 16.81 15.71
C THR A 278 -5.37 16.28 14.59
N VAL A 279 -5.57 14.96 14.50
CA VAL A 279 -6.51 14.35 13.54
C VAL A 279 -7.95 14.81 13.78
N ILE A 280 -8.41 14.79 15.02
CA ILE A 280 -9.77 15.24 15.37
C ILE A 280 -9.95 16.73 15.03
N GLN A 281 -8.97 17.56 15.38
CA GLN A 281 -8.98 18.99 15.06
C GLN A 281 -9.02 19.21 13.54
N ALA A 282 -8.21 18.49 12.76
CA ALA A 282 -8.22 18.61 11.30
C ALA A 282 -9.58 18.26 10.71
N TRP A 283 -10.27 17.23 11.22
CA TRP A 283 -11.65 16.95 10.78
C TRP A 283 -12.62 18.08 11.11
N ASP A 284 -12.47 18.75 12.25
CA ASP A 284 -13.28 19.94 12.57
C ASP A 284 -13.01 21.09 11.59
N GLU A 285 -11.76 21.30 11.21
CA GLU A 285 -11.36 22.34 10.24
C GLU A 285 -11.88 22.04 8.82
N TYR A 286 -11.91 20.77 8.41
CA TYR A 286 -12.46 20.31 7.13
C TYR A 286 -13.98 20.12 7.12
N SER A 287 -14.68 20.49 8.20
CA SER A 287 -16.13 20.31 8.29
C SER A 287 -16.91 21.45 7.66
N GLU A 288 -17.81 21.09 6.75
CA GLU A 288 -18.84 21.98 6.23
C GLU A 288 -19.94 22.24 7.28
N PRO A 289 -20.79 23.28 7.13
CA PRO A 289 -21.85 23.60 8.09
C PRO A 289 -22.84 22.47 8.39
N ASN A 290 -22.98 21.50 7.48
CA ASN A 290 -23.82 20.32 7.66
C ASN A 290 -23.11 19.16 8.39
N GLY A 291 -21.86 19.34 8.84
CA GLY A 291 -21.05 18.35 9.56
C GLY A 291 -20.24 17.40 8.68
N MET A 292 -20.33 17.54 7.35
CA MET A 292 -19.58 16.71 6.42
C MET A 292 -18.12 17.12 6.38
N VAL A 293 -17.22 16.16 6.57
CA VAL A 293 -15.78 16.35 6.41
C VAL A 293 -15.43 16.12 4.94
N THR A 294 -14.98 17.17 4.26
CA THR A 294 -14.69 17.17 2.82
C THR A 294 -13.63 18.19 2.46
N ASP A 295 -13.03 18.05 1.28
CA ASP A 295 -12.22 19.10 0.66
C ASP A 295 -12.97 19.66 -0.56
N GLY A 296 -13.54 20.86 -0.40
CA GLY A 296 -14.34 21.52 -1.41
C GLY A 296 -15.71 20.86 -1.68
N THR A 297 -16.27 21.10 -2.87
CA THR A 297 -17.69 20.81 -3.18
C THR A 297 -17.95 19.41 -3.74
N THR A 298 -16.94 18.55 -3.75
CA THR A 298 -17.02 17.20 -4.35
C THR A 298 -17.06 16.14 -3.27
N LEU A 299 -18.15 15.37 -3.23
CA LEU A 299 -18.21 14.14 -2.44
C LEU A 299 -17.28 13.11 -3.05
N THR A 300 -16.45 12.48 -2.23
CA THR A 300 -15.51 11.45 -2.65
C THR A 300 -15.79 10.13 -1.93
N ALA A 301 -15.71 9.02 -2.67
CA ALA A 301 -15.82 7.67 -2.12
C ALA A 301 -14.67 7.35 -1.17
N GLU A 302 -13.49 7.93 -1.42
CA GLU A 302 -12.33 7.87 -0.54
C GLU A 302 -12.74 8.22 0.89
N GLY A 303 -13.52 9.27 1.11
CA GLY A 303 -13.95 9.69 2.44
C GLY A 303 -14.82 8.68 3.22
N CYS A 304 -15.44 7.69 2.55
CA CYS A 304 -16.06 6.57 3.25
C CYS A 304 -15.01 5.78 4.05
N TYR A 305 -13.84 5.54 3.45
CA TYR A 305 -12.80 4.70 4.02
C TYR A 305 -11.71 5.51 4.74
N THR A 306 -11.37 6.69 4.24
CA THR A 306 -10.32 7.54 4.81
C THR A 306 -10.80 8.42 5.94
N VAL A 307 -12.10 8.70 6.07
CA VAL A 307 -12.66 9.56 7.13
C VAL A 307 -13.60 8.79 8.05
N ALA A 308 -14.69 8.22 7.52
CA ALA A 308 -15.72 7.61 8.38
C ALA A 308 -15.15 6.45 9.21
N TYR A 309 -14.38 5.57 8.58
CA TYR A 309 -13.78 4.42 9.27
C TYR A 309 -12.79 4.82 10.39
N PRO A 310 -11.72 5.60 10.14
CA PRO A 310 -10.82 6.02 11.22
C PRO A 310 -11.53 6.83 12.30
N MET A 311 -12.55 7.63 11.94
CA MET A 311 -13.38 8.35 12.91
C MET A 311 -14.13 7.40 13.84
N ALA A 312 -14.67 6.29 13.33
CA ALA A 312 -15.29 5.25 14.15
C ALA A 312 -14.28 4.59 15.10
N VAL A 313 -13.09 4.21 14.60
CA VAL A 313 -12.04 3.56 15.40
C VAL A 313 -11.53 4.48 16.51
N ILE A 314 -11.24 5.75 16.17
CA ILE A 314 -10.79 6.75 17.14
C ILE A 314 -11.93 7.06 18.14
N GLY A 315 -13.17 7.18 17.67
CA GLY A 315 -14.34 7.41 18.52
C GLY A 315 -14.59 6.26 19.50
N LYS A 316 -14.38 5.01 19.09
CA LYS A 316 -14.50 3.84 19.96
C LYS A 316 -13.35 3.76 20.97
N SER A 317 -12.11 3.82 20.49
CA SER A 317 -10.90 3.73 21.33
C SER A 317 -10.79 4.83 22.39
N THR A 318 -11.37 6.02 22.12
CA THR A 318 -11.39 7.16 23.06
C THR A 318 -12.70 7.28 23.85
N ASN A 319 -13.63 6.33 23.72
CA ASN A 319 -14.98 6.37 24.33
C ASN A 319 -15.74 7.69 24.04
N ASN A 320 -15.67 8.17 22.80
CA ASN A 320 -16.32 9.40 22.35
C ASN A 320 -17.55 9.10 21.49
N PRO A 321 -18.76 9.01 22.09
CA PRO A 321 -19.99 8.67 21.35
C PRO A 321 -20.40 9.72 20.31
N ALA A 322 -19.99 10.98 20.48
CA ALA A 322 -20.25 12.02 19.48
C ALA A 322 -19.45 11.76 18.20
N LEU A 323 -18.19 11.32 18.33
CA LEU A 323 -17.34 10.97 17.21
C LEU A 323 -17.83 9.68 16.50
N GLN A 324 -18.29 8.70 17.27
CA GLN A 324 -18.92 7.47 16.73
C GLN A 324 -20.16 7.80 15.89
N LYS A 325 -21.06 8.66 16.41
CA LYS A 325 -22.23 9.12 15.66
C LYS A 325 -21.82 9.87 14.40
N ARG A 326 -20.85 10.78 14.50
CA ARG A 326 -20.35 11.56 13.36
C ARG A 326 -19.79 10.66 12.26
N ALA A 327 -19.14 9.54 12.61
CA ALA A 327 -18.65 8.56 11.64
C ALA A 327 -19.78 7.97 10.78
N LEU A 328 -20.91 7.58 11.38
CA LEU A 328 -22.08 7.11 10.63
C LEU A 328 -22.70 8.21 9.75
N GLU A 329 -22.75 9.46 10.24
CA GLU A 329 -23.21 10.60 9.44
C GLU A 329 -22.29 10.87 8.23
N GLN A 330 -20.96 10.65 8.35
CA GLN A 330 -20.05 10.73 7.20
C GLN A 330 -20.40 9.73 6.08
N LEU A 331 -20.93 8.55 6.42
CA LEU A 331 -21.43 7.59 5.43
C LEU A 331 -22.72 8.07 4.78
N LYS A 332 -23.66 8.61 5.58
CA LYS A 332 -24.93 9.15 5.08
C LYS A 332 -24.75 10.28 4.08
N HIS A 333 -23.81 11.18 4.34
CA HIS A 333 -23.46 12.23 3.38
C HIS A 333 -23.02 11.69 2.01
N ARG A 334 -22.52 10.46 1.95
CA ARG A 334 -21.99 9.81 0.74
C ARG A 334 -22.97 8.82 0.09
N PHE A 335 -24.22 8.75 0.56
CA PHE A 335 -25.28 7.95 -0.08
C PHE A 335 -25.48 8.25 -1.57
N PRO A 336 -25.36 9.52 -2.07
CA PRO A 336 -25.47 9.81 -3.49
C PRO A 336 -24.44 9.08 -4.37
N LEU A 337 -23.33 8.58 -3.80
CA LEU A 337 -22.33 7.82 -4.55
C LEU A 337 -22.83 6.43 -4.96
N ILE A 338 -23.90 5.92 -4.33
CA ILE A 338 -24.55 4.66 -4.63
C ILE A 338 -25.94 4.98 -5.22
N GLU A 339 -26.01 5.10 -6.54
CA GLU A 339 -27.22 5.54 -7.24
C GLU A 339 -27.40 4.87 -8.60
N GLY A 340 -28.64 4.44 -8.89
CA GLY A 340 -29.09 4.06 -10.23
C GLY A 340 -28.34 2.86 -10.82
N GLY A 341 -27.98 1.88 -10.00
CA GLY A 341 -27.18 0.73 -10.42
C GLY A 341 -25.67 0.97 -10.46
N ASN A 342 -25.19 2.10 -9.91
CA ASN A 342 -23.79 2.51 -10.06
C ASN A 342 -23.13 2.87 -8.74
N LEU A 343 -21.82 2.63 -8.71
CA LEU A 343 -20.90 3.07 -7.68
C LEU A 343 -20.03 4.18 -8.25
N ASN A 344 -20.26 5.42 -7.84
CA ASN A 344 -19.55 6.59 -8.34
C ASN A 344 -18.41 6.95 -7.39
N LEU A 345 -17.22 7.26 -7.93
CA LEU A 345 -16.14 7.78 -7.09
C LEU A 345 -16.46 9.18 -6.56
N ARG A 346 -16.98 10.03 -7.42
CA ARG A 346 -17.15 11.45 -7.14
C ARG A 346 -18.52 11.94 -7.55
N TYR A 347 -19.09 12.79 -6.71
CA TYR A 347 -20.28 13.59 -7.00
C TYR A 347 -20.00 15.06 -6.69
N ASN A 348 -19.98 15.90 -7.71
CA ASN A 348 -19.83 17.33 -7.53
C ASN A 348 -21.19 17.96 -7.24
N THR A 349 -21.35 18.52 -6.06
CA THR A 349 -22.63 19.06 -5.59
C THR A 349 -23.00 20.39 -6.26
N SER A 350 -22.01 21.14 -6.75
CA SER A 350 -22.22 22.45 -7.39
C SER A 350 -22.83 22.32 -8.78
N ASN A 351 -22.40 21.33 -9.56
CA ASN A 351 -22.89 21.11 -10.93
C ASN A 351 -23.70 19.82 -11.10
N GLN A 352 -23.89 19.03 -10.03
CA GLN A 352 -24.65 17.79 -9.99
C GLN A 352 -24.13 16.72 -10.98
N THR A 353 -22.81 16.57 -11.07
CA THR A 353 -22.17 15.60 -11.98
C THR A 353 -21.45 14.47 -11.26
N TYR A 354 -21.53 13.28 -11.85
CA TYR A 354 -20.77 12.09 -11.42
C TYR A 354 -19.52 11.89 -12.28
N THR A 355 -18.43 11.46 -11.67
CA THR A 355 -17.21 11.04 -12.40
C THR A 355 -16.65 9.73 -11.87
N PHE A 356 -15.86 9.04 -12.70
CA PHE A 356 -15.33 7.68 -12.44
C PHE A 356 -16.42 6.69 -12.02
N LYS A 357 -17.52 6.71 -12.77
CA LYS A 357 -18.66 5.82 -12.59
C LYS A 357 -18.21 4.36 -12.74
N ASN A 358 -18.52 3.52 -11.74
CA ASN A 358 -18.20 2.10 -11.68
C ASN A 358 -16.70 1.78 -11.74
N TRP A 359 -15.84 2.72 -11.33
CA TRP A 359 -14.42 2.43 -11.16
C TRP A 359 -14.22 1.50 -9.95
N ALA A 360 -13.61 0.34 -10.16
CA ALA A 360 -13.58 -0.75 -9.18
C ALA A 360 -12.97 -0.34 -7.84
N ARG A 361 -11.82 0.36 -7.84
CA ARG A 361 -11.22 0.86 -6.60
C ARG A 361 -12.09 1.93 -5.90
N GLY A 362 -12.78 2.79 -6.65
CA GLY A 362 -13.76 3.72 -6.07
C GLY A 362 -14.93 3.00 -5.40
N GLY A 363 -15.40 1.91 -6.01
CA GLY A 363 -16.37 0.99 -5.39
C GLY A 363 -15.83 0.37 -4.10
N ALA A 364 -14.58 -0.11 -4.11
CA ALA A 364 -13.93 -0.66 -2.92
C ALA A 364 -13.87 0.34 -1.76
N TRP A 365 -13.52 1.61 -2.01
CA TRP A 365 -13.52 2.66 -0.99
C TRP A 365 -14.89 2.88 -0.35
N THR A 366 -15.93 2.94 -1.17
CA THR A 366 -17.30 3.03 -0.67
C THR A 366 -17.65 1.82 0.18
N LEU A 367 -17.50 0.60 -0.35
CA LEU A 367 -17.97 -0.60 0.33
C LEU A 367 -17.17 -0.93 1.59
N LEU A 368 -15.84 -0.79 1.56
CA LEU A 368 -14.99 -0.98 2.74
C LEU A 368 -15.26 0.07 3.79
N GLY A 369 -15.35 1.35 3.41
CA GLY A 369 -15.66 2.43 4.33
C GLY A 369 -16.96 2.22 5.09
N PHE A 370 -18.02 1.81 4.39
CA PHE A 370 -19.29 1.45 5.02
C PHE A 370 -19.13 0.28 5.98
N VAL A 371 -18.67 -0.87 5.50
CA VAL A 371 -18.70 -2.10 6.29
C VAL A 371 -17.74 -2.05 7.48
N ARG A 372 -16.58 -1.40 7.34
CA ARG A 372 -15.59 -1.23 8.42
C ARG A 372 -16.13 -0.34 9.52
N THR A 373 -16.74 0.78 9.15
CA THR A 373 -17.37 1.71 10.13
C THR A 373 -18.50 1.01 10.88
N MET A 374 -19.40 0.30 10.17
CA MET A 374 -20.50 -0.43 10.79
C MET A 374 -20.01 -1.58 11.68
N ALA A 375 -18.98 -2.32 11.25
CA ALA A 375 -18.41 -3.41 12.04
C ALA A 375 -17.75 -2.90 13.33
N GLU A 376 -17.00 -1.80 13.24
CA GLU A 376 -16.33 -1.20 14.39
C GLU A 376 -17.34 -0.74 15.45
N LEU A 377 -18.48 -0.17 15.04
CA LEU A 377 -19.49 0.39 15.94
C LEU A 377 -20.66 -0.56 16.24
N LYS A 378 -20.58 -1.83 15.81
CA LYS A 378 -21.72 -2.76 15.81
C LYS A 378 -22.38 -2.95 17.19
N ASP A 379 -21.59 -2.90 18.27
CA ASP A 379 -22.04 -3.11 19.64
C ASP A 379 -22.47 -1.80 20.32
N GLU A 380 -22.08 -0.66 19.75
CA GLU A 380 -22.36 0.69 20.26
C GLU A 380 -23.60 1.30 19.60
N MET A 381 -23.70 1.19 18.27
CA MET A 381 -24.79 1.73 17.46
C MET A 381 -24.90 1.05 16.10
N GLN A 382 -26.13 0.79 15.69
CA GLN A 382 -26.44 0.29 14.35
C GLN A 382 -27.41 1.22 13.65
N ASP A 383 -27.20 1.39 12.35
CA ASP A 383 -28.05 2.21 11.50
C ASP A 383 -28.53 1.40 10.30
N GLN A 384 -29.82 1.05 10.30
CA GLN A 384 -30.39 0.18 9.27
C GLN A 384 -30.38 0.85 7.89
N GLU A 385 -30.42 2.18 7.82
CA GLU A 385 -30.35 2.90 6.56
C GLU A 385 -28.97 2.74 5.92
N VAL A 386 -27.91 2.86 6.73
CA VAL A 386 -26.52 2.64 6.31
C VAL A 386 -26.30 1.17 5.89
N ILE A 387 -26.83 0.20 6.65
CA ILE A 387 -26.74 -1.23 6.30
C ILE A 387 -27.43 -1.52 4.97
N ASN A 388 -28.65 -1.00 4.77
CA ASN A 388 -29.40 -1.19 3.53
C ASN A 388 -28.68 -0.56 2.33
N LYS A 389 -28.11 0.63 2.51
CA LYS A 389 -27.35 1.33 1.47
C LYS A 389 -26.03 0.60 1.13
N PHE A 390 -25.34 0.05 2.12
CA PHE A 390 -24.19 -0.84 1.90
C PHE A 390 -24.58 -2.06 1.07
N LYS A 391 -25.66 -2.76 1.46
CA LYS A 391 -26.16 -3.91 0.71
C LYS A 391 -26.50 -3.56 -0.74
N GLU A 392 -27.16 -2.42 -0.96
CA GLU A 392 -27.46 -1.92 -2.31
C GLU A 392 -26.18 -1.76 -3.14
N GLY A 393 -25.14 -1.14 -2.59
CA GLY A 393 -23.85 -0.99 -3.28
C GLY A 393 -23.19 -2.33 -3.59
N VAL A 394 -23.27 -3.31 -2.68
CA VAL A 394 -22.75 -4.67 -2.91
C VAL A 394 -23.52 -5.37 -4.03
N ASP A 395 -24.85 -5.22 -4.07
CA ASP A 395 -25.69 -5.78 -5.14
C ASP A 395 -25.29 -5.23 -6.51
N TYR A 396 -24.99 -3.93 -6.61
CA TYR A 396 -24.49 -3.31 -7.84
C TYR A 396 -23.11 -3.84 -8.23
N ALA A 397 -22.18 -3.96 -7.29
CA ALA A 397 -20.87 -4.54 -7.58
C ALA A 397 -20.98 -5.99 -8.08
N ILE A 398 -21.76 -6.84 -7.40
CA ILE A 398 -21.96 -8.24 -7.78
C ILE A 398 -22.51 -8.37 -9.20
N ALA A 399 -23.44 -7.51 -9.60
CA ALA A 399 -24.01 -7.51 -10.95
C ALA A 399 -22.96 -7.24 -12.06
N MET A 400 -21.80 -6.67 -11.71
CA MET A 400 -20.71 -6.35 -12.62
C MET A 400 -19.48 -7.28 -12.45
N GLN A 401 -19.57 -8.33 -11.63
CA GLN A 401 -18.47 -9.30 -11.48
C GLN A 401 -18.26 -10.09 -12.77
N GLN A 402 -17.01 -10.26 -13.17
CA GLN A 402 -16.63 -11.00 -14.37
C GLN A 402 -16.70 -12.53 -14.18
N GLU A 403 -16.63 -13.26 -15.29
CA GLU A 403 -16.67 -14.72 -15.29
C GLU A 403 -15.52 -15.37 -14.51
N ASN A 404 -14.34 -14.76 -14.49
CA ASN A 404 -13.19 -15.21 -13.69
C ASN A 404 -13.31 -14.82 -12.20
N GLY A 405 -14.30 -14.02 -11.82
CA GLY A 405 -14.52 -13.57 -10.44
C GLY A 405 -13.86 -12.23 -10.08
N LEU A 406 -13.07 -11.64 -10.97
CA LEU A 406 -12.52 -10.31 -10.76
C LEU A 406 -13.52 -9.22 -11.19
N TRP A 407 -13.17 -7.98 -10.90
CA TRP A 407 -13.78 -6.78 -11.44
C TRP A 407 -12.77 -6.06 -12.34
N ASN A 408 -13.25 -5.65 -13.51
CA ASN A 408 -12.49 -4.79 -14.42
C ASN A 408 -12.29 -3.41 -13.81
N GLY A 409 -11.24 -2.70 -14.23
CA GLY A 409 -10.92 -1.36 -13.69
C GLY A 409 -12.12 -0.42 -13.73
N PHE A 410 -12.84 -0.42 -14.84
CA PHE A 410 -14.22 0.04 -14.88
C PHE A 410 -15.11 -1.19 -15.00
N MET A 411 -15.89 -1.46 -13.94
CA MET A 411 -16.54 -2.75 -13.72
C MET A 411 -17.55 -3.12 -14.83
N ASN A 412 -18.08 -2.13 -15.53
CA ASN A 412 -19.03 -2.26 -16.63
C ASN A 412 -18.39 -2.16 -18.03
N SER A 413 -17.06 -2.21 -18.12
CA SER A 413 -16.28 -2.08 -19.35
C SER A 413 -15.34 -3.28 -19.54
N GLU A 414 -14.86 -3.50 -20.77
CA GLU A 414 -13.96 -4.61 -21.11
C GLU A 414 -12.47 -4.25 -20.93
N ASN A 415 -12.14 -3.36 -19.98
CA ASN A 415 -10.75 -3.03 -19.69
C ASN A 415 -10.10 -4.06 -18.74
N ALA A 416 -8.78 -3.97 -18.57
CA ALA A 416 -8.04 -4.90 -17.73
C ALA A 416 -8.62 -4.99 -16.30
N PRO A 417 -8.58 -6.17 -15.66
CA PRO A 417 -8.91 -6.32 -14.24
C PRO A 417 -8.18 -5.32 -13.35
N ASP A 418 -8.83 -4.91 -12.27
CA ASP A 418 -8.18 -4.20 -11.17
C ASP A 418 -8.14 -5.11 -9.95
N THR A 419 -6.96 -5.62 -9.64
CA THR A 419 -6.75 -6.53 -8.50
C THR A 419 -6.98 -5.82 -7.17
N SER A 420 -6.70 -4.52 -7.07
CA SER A 420 -6.96 -3.73 -5.86
C SER A 420 -8.45 -3.55 -5.61
N GLY A 421 -9.21 -3.11 -6.62
CA GLY A 421 -10.66 -2.99 -6.54
C GLY A 421 -11.34 -4.32 -6.28
N SER A 422 -10.92 -5.38 -6.98
CA SER A 422 -11.46 -6.73 -6.80
C SER A 422 -11.25 -7.28 -5.39
N ALA A 423 -10.04 -7.10 -4.84
CA ALA A 423 -9.71 -7.50 -3.48
C ALA A 423 -10.53 -6.71 -2.45
N GLY A 424 -10.62 -5.39 -2.58
CA GLY A 424 -11.34 -4.53 -1.63
C GLY A 424 -12.85 -4.78 -1.62
N ILE A 425 -13.48 -4.94 -2.80
CA ILE A 425 -14.90 -5.30 -2.91
C ILE A 425 -15.16 -6.67 -2.25
N SER A 426 -14.31 -7.66 -2.54
CA SER A 426 -14.44 -9.01 -1.98
C SER A 426 -14.24 -9.03 -0.46
N ALA A 427 -13.27 -8.27 0.06
CA ALA A 427 -13.08 -8.10 1.49
C ALA A 427 -14.33 -7.49 2.13
N ALA A 428 -14.90 -6.44 1.53
CA ALA A 428 -16.12 -5.83 2.05
C ALA A 428 -17.31 -6.81 2.11
N ILE A 429 -17.45 -7.66 1.08
CA ILE A 429 -18.46 -8.73 1.04
C ILE A 429 -18.26 -9.71 2.20
N LEU A 430 -17.04 -10.23 2.43
CA LEU A 430 -16.82 -11.20 3.50
C LEU A 430 -16.95 -10.60 4.90
N ILE A 431 -16.51 -9.35 5.11
CA ILE A 431 -16.75 -8.63 6.37
C ILE A 431 -18.26 -8.49 6.59
N GLY A 432 -19.02 -8.09 5.56
CA GLY A 432 -20.47 -7.93 5.65
C GLY A 432 -21.18 -9.24 5.99
N VAL A 433 -20.73 -10.36 5.41
CA VAL A 433 -21.25 -11.70 5.71
C VAL A 433 -20.93 -12.09 7.16
N ARG A 434 -19.67 -11.96 7.57
CA ARG A 434 -19.21 -12.28 8.94
C ARG A 434 -20.00 -11.49 9.99
N GLU A 435 -20.20 -10.21 9.75
CA GLU A 435 -20.89 -9.34 10.68
C GLU A 435 -22.42 -9.50 10.67
N GLY A 436 -22.97 -10.26 9.71
CA GLY A 436 -24.41 -10.45 9.57
C GLY A 436 -25.13 -9.29 8.88
N PHE A 437 -24.39 -8.37 8.23
CA PHE A 437 -24.95 -7.30 7.40
C PHE A 437 -25.36 -7.81 6.00
N LEU A 438 -24.77 -8.93 5.56
CA LEU A 438 -25.10 -9.62 4.30
C LEU A 438 -25.44 -11.09 4.58
N PRO A 439 -26.30 -11.71 3.76
CA PRO A 439 -26.57 -13.14 3.88
C PRO A 439 -25.38 -13.98 3.41
N GLU A 440 -25.21 -15.16 3.99
CA GLU A 440 -24.11 -16.11 3.70
C GLU A 440 -23.97 -16.45 2.21
N SER A 441 -25.06 -16.39 1.44
CA SER A 441 -25.06 -16.64 0.00
C SER A 441 -24.16 -15.68 -0.82
N TYR A 442 -23.70 -14.58 -0.23
CA TYR A 442 -22.82 -13.60 -0.88
C TYR A 442 -21.36 -14.03 -0.83
N ARG A 443 -20.97 -14.92 0.10
CA ARG A 443 -19.58 -15.42 0.26
C ARG A 443 -18.98 -15.92 -1.05
N LYS A 444 -19.78 -16.63 -1.86
CA LYS A 444 -19.35 -17.23 -3.13
C LYS A 444 -18.72 -16.23 -4.10
N TYR A 445 -19.14 -14.96 -4.08
CA TYR A 445 -18.62 -13.93 -4.98
C TYR A 445 -17.19 -13.55 -4.61
N ALA A 446 -16.91 -13.37 -3.31
CA ALA A 446 -15.57 -13.08 -2.82
C ALA A 446 -14.62 -14.27 -2.97
N GLU A 447 -15.08 -15.50 -2.68
CA GLU A 447 -14.27 -16.72 -2.88
C GLU A 447 -13.91 -16.95 -4.34
N LYS A 448 -14.82 -16.58 -5.27
CA LYS A 448 -14.53 -16.64 -6.71
C LYS A 448 -13.41 -15.68 -7.10
N CYS A 449 -13.44 -14.44 -6.59
CA CYS A 449 -12.35 -13.48 -6.77
C CYS A 449 -11.02 -14.00 -6.19
N TRP A 450 -11.04 -14.55 -4.97
CA TRP A 450 -9.84 -15.08 -4.33
C TRP A 450 -9.17 -16.20 -5.12
N LYS A 451 -9.92 -17.03 -5.84
CA LYS A 451 -9.33 -18.09 -6.69
C LYS A 451 -8.46 -17.53 -7.81
N GLU A 452 -8.71 -16.30 -8.26
CA GLU A 452 -7.98 -15.68 -9.38
C GLU A 452 -6.85 -14.76 -8.91
N LEU A 453 -7.01 -14.02 -7.81
CA LEU A 453 -6.02 -13.05 -7.33
C LEU A 453 -4.58 -13.58 -7.19
N PRO A 454 -4.31 -14.78 -6.65
CA PRO A 454 -2.96 -15.33 -6.55
C PRO A 454 -2.21 -15.44 -7.89
N ASN A 455 -2.92 -15.49 -9.02
CA ASN A 455 -2.29 -15.53 -10.36
C ASN A 455 -1.57 -14.23 -10.75
N PHE A 456 -1.74 -13.16 -9.97
CA PHE A 456 -1.14 -11.84 -10.15
C PHE A 456 0.05 -11.59 -9.21
N LEU A 457 0.48 -12.58 -8.44
CA LEU A 457 1.61 -12.44 -7.53
C LEU A 457 2.94 -12.58 -8.28
N THR A 458 3.84 -11.63 -8.08
CA THR A 458 5.24 -11.74 -8.52
C THR A 458 5.96 -12.83 -7.71
N PRO A 459 7.10 -13.36 -8.20
CA PRO A 459 7.83 -14.43 -7.50
C PRO A 459 8.27 -14.12 -6.07
N ASP A 460 8.31 -12.84 -5.69
CA ASP A 460 8.61 -12.37 -4.33
C ASP A 460 7.41 -11.74 -3.62
N GLY A 461 6.19 -11.99 -4.11
CA GLY A 461 4.96 -11.71 -3.37
C GLY A 461 4.31 -10.34 -3.57
N LEU A 462 4.79 -9.51 -4.51
CA LEU A 462 4.09 -8.27 -4.84
C LEU A 462 2.86 -8.53 -5.70
N LEU A 463 1.83 -7.70 -5.56
CA LEU A 463 0.60 -7.81 -6.33
C LEU A 463 0.67 -6.97 -7.62
N LEU A 464 0.56 -7.60 -8.78
CA LEU A 464 0.36 -6.97 -10.09
C LEU A 464 -1.12 -6.63 -10.32
N GLY A 465 -1.40 -5.92 -11.42
CA GLY A 465 -2.77 -5.70 -11.89
C GLY A 465 -3.54 -4.63 -11.11
N VAL A 466 -2.85 -3.81 -10.32
CA VAL A 466 -3.48 -2.74 -9.53
C VAL A 466 -3.71 -1.51 -10.44
N SER A 467 -4.89 -0.89 -10.40
CA SER A 467 -5.07 0.39 -11.13
C SER A 467 -4.10 1.46 -10.58
N GLN A 468 -3.54 2.29 -11.45
CA GLN A 468 -2.65 3.37 -11.00
C GLN A 468 -3.41 4.42 -10.18
N ASP A 469 -2.72 5.23 -9.38
CA ASP A 469 -3.25 6.49 -8.83
C ASP A 469 -4.04 7.30 -9.88
N ASN A 470 -5.19 7.86 -9.47
CA ASN A 470 -6.12 8.50 -10.39
C ASN A 470 -5.75 9.94 -10.78
N ARG A 471 -4.62 10.47 -10.31
CA ARG A 471 -4.12 11.81 -10.70
C ARG A 471 -3.89 11.98 -12.20
N GLY A 472 -3.63 10.89 -12.92
CA GLY A 472 -3.57 10.87 -14.39
C GLY A 472 -4.93 10.97 -15.08
N GLY A 473 -6.01 11.12 -14.32
CA GLY A 473 -7.36 11.35 -14.83
C GLY A 473 -8.06 10.10 -15.35
N LEU A 474 -9.25 10.31 -15.92
CA LEU A 474 -10.16 9.24 -16.35
C LEU A 474 -9.56 8.36 -17.44
N ALA A 475 -8.91 8.97 -18.44
CA ALA A 475 -8.35 8.23 -19.58
C ALA A 475 -7.29 7.19 -19.17
N LEU A 476 -6.45 7.52 -18.16
CA LEU A 476 -5.47 6.57 -17.62
C LEU A 476 -6.17 5.36 -16.98
N GLN A 477 -7.24 5.62 -16.23
CA GLN A 477 -7.97 4.60 -15.49
C GLN A 477 -8.85 3.71 -16.40
N GLU A 478 -9.42 4.28 -17.46
CA GLU A 478 -10.22 3.54 -18.44
C GLU A 478 -9.35 2.58 -19.28
N GLY A 479 -8.07 2.91 -19.47
CA GLY A 479 -7.11 2.06 -20.16
C GLY A 479 -6.73 0.77 -19.40
N ASN A 480 -5.84 0.00 -20.03
CA ASN A 480 -5.32 -1.28 -19.51
C ASN A 480 -4.04 -1.11 -18.66
N TYR A 481 -3.62 0.13 -18.39
CA TYR A 481 -2.42 0.39 -17.62
C TYR A 481 -2.62 0.00 -16.15
N ARG A 482 -1.82 -0.96 -15.68
CA ARG A 482 -1.84 -1.48 -14.32
C ARG A 482 -0.42 -1.51 -13.78
N VAL A 483 -0.30 -1.43 -12.46
CA VAL A 483 0.97 -1.32 -11.75
C VAL A 483 1.07 -2.36 -10.64
N ILE A 484 2.25 -2.43 -10.04
CA ILE A 484 2.42 -3.00 -8.71
C ILE A 484 2.09 -1.90 -7.71
N ALA A 485 1.33 -2.21 -6.66
CA ALA A 485 1.15 -1.28 -5.54
C ALA A 485 0.83 -2.02 -4.25
N GLN A 486 1.54 -1.65 -3.18
CA GLN A 486 1.40 -2.30 -1.88
C GLN A 486 0.06 -1.95 -1.20
N MET A 487 -0.57 -0.81 -1.51
CA MET A 487 -1.97 -0.56 -1.13
C MET A 487 -2.91 -1.66 -1.64
N GLY A 488 -2.71 -2.14 -2.88
CA GLY A 488 -3.47 -3.28 -3.41
C GLY A 488 -3.22 -4.57 -2.62
N MET A 489 -1.97 -4.77 -2.15
CA MET A 489 -1.60 -5.86 -1.24
C MET A 489 -2.34 -5.73 0.10
N GLY A 490 -2.49 -4.52 0.64
CA GLY A 490 -3.29 -4.25 1.83
C GLY A 490 -4.74 -4.68 1.69
N LEU A 491 -5.38 -4.38 0.54
CA LEU A 491 -6.74 -4.85 0.24
C LEU A 491 -6.82 -6.37 0.10
N MET A 492 -5.82 -6.99 -0.54
CA MET A 492 -5.73 -8.45 -0.64
C MET A 492 -5.52 -9.12 0.71
N ALA A 493 -4.74 -8.52 1.62
CA ALA A 493 -4.54 -9.02 2.98
C ALA A 493 -5.83 -8.95 3.81
N GLN A 494 -6.61 -7.87 3.66
CA GLN A 494 -7.94 -7.78 4.28
C GLN A 494 -8.85 -8.90 3.81
N LEU A 495 -8.88 -9.20 2.49
CA LEU A 495 -9.63 -10.33 1.96
C LEU A 495 -9.13 -11.66 2.54
N TYR A 496 -7.82 -11.89 2.51
CA TYR A 496 -7.21 -13.12 3.04
C TYR A 496 -7.58 -13.36 4.51
N ALA A 497 -7.57 -12.30 5.34
CA ALA A 497 -7.89 -12.38 6.76
C ALA A 497 -9.34 -12.83 7.04
N GLU A 498 -10.26 -12.69 6.08
CA GLU A 498 -11.67 -13.11 6.20
C GLU A 498 -11.95 -14.51 5.65
N LEU A 499 -10.99 -15.11 4.94
CA LEU A 499 -11.10 -16.49 4.49
C LEU A 499 -10.92 -17.45 5.67
N PRO A 500 -11.38 -18.71 5.58
CA PRO A 500 -11.23 -19.71 6.65
C PRO A 500 -9.79 -19.91 7.12
#